data_AF-A0A357ZZG3-F1
#
_entry.id   AF-A0A357ZZG3-F1
#
_cell.length_a   1.000
_cell.length_b   1.000
_cell.length_c   1.000
_cell.angle_alpha   90.00
_cell.angle_beta   90.00
_cell.angle_gamma   90.00
#
_symmetry.space_group_name_H-M   'P 1'
#
loop_
_entity.id
_entity.type
_entity.pdbx_description
1 polymer ?
#
loop_
_entity_poly.entity_id
_entity_poly.type
_entity_poly.pdbx_seq_one_letter_code
_entity_poly.pdbx_strand_id
1 'polypeptide(L)'
;MSADLLPASGAWRPGDPVGQRRFVAFDPDRRFQLEGGGSLKGVTVAYETWGELNADASNAILVCHALTGDSHAAGPSGPGHPTEGWWDPLIGPGKAIDTNRFFVVCTNVLGGCQGTTGPSSTNPETGRPYGSSFPVVTIRDIVRTQAAVADELGVAKWLSVVGGSMGGMQVLEWGIMF
;
A
#
# COMPACT_ATOMS: atom_id res chain seq x y z
N MET A 1 9.04 27.50 -25.76
CA MET A 1 8.87 26.80 -24.47
C MET A 1 7.75 25.80 -24.69
N SER A 2 8.06 24.50 -24.68
CA SER A 2 7.03 23.47 -24.66
C SER A 2 6.22 23.69 -23.40
N ALA A 3 4.92 23.95 -23.50
CA ALA A 3 4.05 23.86 -22.34
C ALA A 3 4.06 22.39 -21.95
N ASP A 4 4.75 22.05 -20.86
CA ASP A 4 4.68 20.70 -20.31
C ASP A 4 3.23 20.45 -19.97
N LEU A 5 2.58 19.66 -20.84
CA LEU A 5 1.20 19.26 -20.65
C LEU A 5 1.14 18.54 -19.31
N LEU A 6 0.24 19.01 -18.43
CA LEU A 6 -0.05 18.29 -17.19
C LEU A 6 -0.38 16.83 -17.53
N PRO A 7 0.19 15.86 -16.82
CA PRO A 7 -0.04 14.46 -17.11
C PRO A 7 -1.52 14.14 -16.97
N ALA A 8 -2.03 13.26 -17.84
CA ALA A 8 -3.44 12.84 -17.84
C ALA A 8 -3.87 12.05 -16.58
N SER A 9 -2.94 11.81 -15.64
CA SER A 9 -3.18 11.06 -14.42
C SER A 9 -2.26 11.57 -13.30
N GLY A 10 -2.79 11.62 -12.07
CA GLY A 10 -2.01 11.85 -10.85
C GLY A 10 -1.42 10.58 -10.23
N ALA A 11 -1.42 9.46 -10.97
CA ALA A 11 -0.80 8.22 -10.53
C ALA A 11 0.73 8.35 -10.52
N TRP A 12 1.34 7.86 -9.44
CA TRP A 12 2.80 7.75 -9.31
C TRP A 12 3.36 6.81 -10.39
N ARG A 13 4.51 7.17 -10.96
CA ARG A 13 5.23 6.40 -11.98
C ARG A 13 6.69 6.19 -11.59
N PRO A 14 7.35 5.12 -12.09
CA PRO A 14 8.79 4.98 -11.99
C PRO A 14 9.50 6.22 -12.55
N GLY A 15 10.34 6.84 -11.72
CA GLY A 15 11.02 8.11 -12.02
C GLY A 15 10.46 9.30 -11.25
N ASP A 16 9.23 9.22 -10.74
CA ASP A 16 8.68 10.21 -9.82
C ASP A 16 9.37 10.08 -8.44
N PRO A 17 9.46 11.17 -7.66
CA PRO A 17 9.97 11.09 -6.30
C PRO A 17 9.21 10.04 -5.48
N VAL A 18 9.94 9.16 -4.80
CA VAL A 18 9.36 8.01 -4.08
C VAL A 18 8.74 8.41 -2.73
N GLY A 19 9.06 9.59 -2.20
CA GLY A 19 8.70 9.97 -0.84
C GLY A 19 9.38 9.04 0.16
N GLN A 20 8.62 8.54 1.13
CA GLN A 20 9.09 7.54 2.09
C GLN A 20 8.65 6.11 1.73
N ARG A 21 8.04 5.92 0.55
CA ARG A 21 7.55 4.62 0.11
C ARG A 21 8.69 3.62 -0.06
N ARG A 22 8.49 2.43 0.50
CA ARG A 22 9.24 1.21 0.25
C ARG A 22 8.38 0.30 -0.63
N PHE A 23 8.99 -0.70 -1.26
CA PHE A 23 8.32 -1.56 -2.22
C PHE A 23 8.64 -3.03 -1.96
N VAL A 24 7.61 -3.87 -1.93
CA VAL A 24 7.75 -5.33 -1.98
C VAL A 24 7.30 -5.79 -3.36
N ALA A 25 8.18 -6.47 -4.10
CA ALA A 25 7.85 -7.06 -5.39
C ALA A 25 7.64 -8.56 -5.23
N PHE A 26 6.55 -9.08 -5.79
CA PHE A 26 6.28 -10.51 -5.80
C PHE A 26 7.15 -11.18 -6.85
N ASP A 27 7.44 -12.46 -6.63
CA ASP A 27 8.15 -13.30 -7.59
C ASP A 27 7.48 -13.18 -8.99
N PRO A 28 8.20 -12.68 -10.01
CA PRO A 28 7.64 -12.46 -11.34
C PRO A 28 7.22 -13.76 -12.04
N ASP A 29 7.78 -14.90 -11.64
CA ASP A 29 7.43 -16.22 -12.17
C ASP A 29 6.18 -16.79 -11.49
N ARG A 30 5.77 -16.23 -10.35
CA ARG A 30 4.55 -16.61 -9.63
C ARG A 30 3.40 -15.64 -9.90
N ARG A 31 2.41 -16.11 -10.65
CA ARG A 31 1.16 -15.36 -10.88
C ARG A 31 0.38 -15.16 -9.57
N PHE A 32 -0.01 -13.92 -9.29
CA PHE A 32 -0.96 -13.60 -8.22
C PHE A 32 -2.39 -13.81 -8.75
N GLN A 33 -3.02 -14.91 -8.32
CA GLN A 33 -4.40 -15.23 -8.67
C GLN A 33 -5.37 -14.32 -7.94
N LEU A 34 -6.37 -13.78 -8.63
CA LEU A 34 -7.39 -12.90 -8.06
C LEU A 34 -8.67 -13.66 -7.70
N GLU A 35 -9.38 -13.22 -6.67
CA GLU A 35 -10.64 -13.85 -6.23
C GLU A 35 -11.70 -13.85 -7.34
N GLY A 36 -11.84 -12.74 -8.06
CA GLY A 36 -12.78 -12.60 -9.17
C GLY A 36 -12.39 -13.34 -10.45
N GLY A 37 -11.27 -14.07 -10.43
CA GLY A 37 -10.66 -14.70 -11.60
C GLY A 37 -9.64 -13.80 -12.30
N GLY A 38 -8.79 -14.41 -13.12
CA GLY A 38 -7.63 -13.74 -13.71
C GLY A 38 -6.41 -13.73 -12.78
N SER A 39 -5.32 -13.15 -13.28
CA SER A 39 -4.07 -13.08 -12.50
C SER A 39 -3.21 -11.88 -12.91
N LEU A 40 -2.37 -11.45 -11.98
CA LEU A 40 -1.34 -10.43 -12.22
C LEU A 40 0.06 -11.07 -12.13
N LYS A 41 1.01 -10.54 -12.92
CA LYS A 41 2.43 -10.88 -12.83
C LYS A 41 3.22 -9.69 -12.30
N GLY A 42 4.25 -9.97 -11.51
CA GLY A 42 5.16 -8.94 -10.99
C GLY A 42 4.41 -7.87 -10.20
N VAL A 43 3.51 -8.30 -9.30
CA VAL A 43 2.81 -7.37 -8.41
C VAL A 43 3.83 -6.70 -7.51
N THR A 44 3.78 -5.37 -7.44
CA THR A 44 4.55 -4.55 -6.52
C THR A 44 3.59 -3.88 -5.55
N VAL A 45 3.92 -3.90 -4.26
CA VAL A 45 3.15 -3.23 -3.21
C VAL A 45 4.00 -2.12 -2.63
N ALA A 46 3.52 -0.88 -2.71
CA ALA A 46 4.11 0.25 -2.04
C ALA A 46 3.61 0.34 -0.60
N TYR A 47 4.50 0.62 0.34
CA TYR A 47 4.17 0.73 1.75
C TYR A 47 5.11 1.69 2.48
N GLU A 48 4.69 2.16 3.64
CA GLU A 48 5.47 3.02 4.53
C GLU A 48 5.41 2.48 5.96
N THR A 49 6.42 2.86 6.76
CA THR A 49 6.56 2.38 8.13
C THR A 49 6.99 3.50 9.07
N TRP A 50 6.46 3.49 10.29
CA TRP A 50 6.85 4.42 11.36
C TRP A 50 7.12 3.68 12.67
N GLY A 51 8.07 4.18 13.46
CA GLY A 51 8.54 3.48 14.67
C GLY A 51 9.51 2.34 14.36
N GLU A 52 9.78 1.50 15.35
CA GLU A 52 10.75 0.41 15.26
C GLU A 52 10.11 -0.93 15.64
N LEU A 53 10.33 -1.94 14.79
CA LEU A 53 9.87 -3.31 15.04
C LEU A 53 10.73 -3.92 16.15
N ASN A 54 10.09 -4.43 17.19
CA ASN A 54 10.81 -5.07 18.30
C ASN A 54 11.34 -6.47 17.90
N ALA A 55 12.23 -7.02 18.73
CA ALA A 55 12.96 -8.25 18.41
C ALA A 55 12.07 -9.49 18.18
N ASP A 56 10.87 -9.52 18.77
CA ASP A 56 9.90 -10.60 18.61
C ASP A 56 8.74 -10.25 17.65
N ALA A 57 8.84 -9.10 16.96
CA ALA A 57 7.86 -8.56 16.03
C ALA A 57 6.43 -8.43 16.58
N SER A 58 6.26 -8.38 17.90
CA SER A 58 4.96 -8.35 18.57
C SER A 58 4.30 -6.96 18.64
N ASN A 59 5.01 -5.89 18.24
CA ASN A 59 4.52 -4.52 18.33
C ASN A 59 4.01 -3.92 17.00
N ALA A 60 3.78 -4.75 15.98
CA ALA A 60 3.41 -4.31 14.64
C ALA A 60 1.91 -3.99 14.50
N ILE A 61 1.55 -2.81 13.99
CA ILE A 61 0.17 -2.39 13.69
C ILE A 61 0.03 -2.13 12.19
N LEU A 62 -0.98 -2.74 11.55
CA LEU A 62 -1.34 -2.45 10.16
C LEU A 62 -2.43 -1.37 10.10
N VAL A 63 -2.17 -0.33 9.32
CA VAL A 63 -3.11 0.74 9.01
C VAL A 63 -3.63 0.56 7.58
N CYS A 64 -4.94 0.39 7.43
CA CYS A 64 -5.63 0.22 6.16
C CYS A 64 -6.28 1.55 5.72
N HIS A 65 -5.87 2.09 4.57
CA HIS A 65 -6.39 3.37 4.08
C HIS A 65 -7.81 3.26 3.47
N ALA A 66 -8.53 4.38 3.46
CA ALA A 66 -9.86 4.51 2.83
C ALA A 66 -9.76 4.61 1.29
N LEU A 67 -10.88 4.72 0.59
CA LEU A 67 -10.96 4.60 -0.88
C LEU A 67 -9.92 5.42 -1.66
N THR A 68 -9.68 6.68 -1.26
CA THR A 68 -8.78 7.61 -1.95
C THR A 68 -7.47 7.86 -1.20
N GLY A 69 -7.22 7.12 -0.13
CA GLY A 69 -5.95 7.19 0.60
C GLY A 69 -4.83 6.47 -0.15
N ASP A 70 -3.64 6.51 0.44
CA ASP A 70 -2.46 5.77 0.00
C ASP A 70 -1.63 5.30 1.20
N SER A 71 -0.39 4.86 0.96
CA SER A 71 0.54 4.45 2.02
C SER A 71 0.95 5.60 2.95
N HIS A 72 0.77 6.87 2.58
CA HIS A 72 1.27 8.01 3.35
C HIS A 72 0.29 8.38 4.47
N ALA A 73 0.26 7.55 5.51
CA ALA A 73 -0.64 7.74 6.64
C ALA A 73 -0.17 8.85 7.61
N ALA A 74 1.15 9.12 7.70
CA ALA A 74 1.72 10.09 8.64
C ALA A 74 3.03 10.72 8.13
N GLY A 75 3.32 11.94 8.56
CA GLY A 75 4.51 12.70 8.19
C GLY A 75 4.22 13.91 7.29
N PRO A 76 5.22 14.76 7.06
CA PRO A 76 5.06 16.00 6.34
C PRO A 76 4.81 15.77 4.84
N SER A 77 4.32 16.80 4.16
CA SER A 77 4.37 16.88 2.70
C SER A 77 5.82 17.06 2.22
N GLY A 78 6.08 16.71 0.96
CA GLY A 78 7.39 16.81 0.34
C GLY A 78 7.44 16.14 -1.03
N PRO A 79 8.62 16.02 -1.65
CA PRO A 79 8.77 15.29 -2.91
C PRO A 79 8.21 13.87 -2.81
N GLY A 80 7.18 13.56 -3.61
CA GLY A 80 6.49 12.26 -3.64
C GLY A 80 5.23 12.19 -2.77
N HIS A 81 5.05 13.17 -1.87
CA HIS A 81 3.93 13.30 -0.93
C HIS A 81 3.36 14.72 -1.01
N PRO A 82 2.43 15.01 -1.93
CA PRO A 82 1.95 16.38 -2.17
C PRO A 82 1.20 16.98 -0.97
N THR A 83 0.70 16.14 -0.06
CA THR A 83 0.02 16.52 1.19
C THR A 83 0.69 15.84 2.38
N GLU A 84 0.40 16.35 3.57
CA GLU A 84 0.71 15.63 4.82
C GLU A 84 -0.04 14.31 4.89
N GLY A 85 0.43 13.42 5.76
CA GLY A 85 -0.18 12.11 5.95
C GLY A 85 -1.64 12.21 6.38
N TRP A 86 -2.51 11.40 5.77
CA TRP A 86 -3.96 11.52 5.92
C TRP A 86 -4.48 11.18 7.34
N TRP A 87 -3.63 10.59 8.18
CA TRP A 87 -3.86 10.32 9.60
C TRP A 87 -2.73 10.85 10.49
N ASP A 88 -1.98 11.87 10.05
CA ASP A 88 -0.87 12.43 10.82
C ASP A 88 -1.27 12.78 12.27
N PRO A 89 -2.41 13.42 12.57
CA PRO A 89 -2.77 13.73 13.96
C PRO A 89 -2.93 12.50 14.88
N LEU A 90 -3.10 11.30 14.32
CA LEU A 90 -3.28 10.06 15.07
C LEU A 90 -2.00 9.22 15.19
N ILE A 91 -1.07 9.31 14.24
CA ILE A 91 0.10 8.45 14.14
C ILE A 91 1.38 9.26 14.38
N GLY A 92 2.17 8.86 15.37
CA GLY A 92 3.46 9.49 15.69
C GLY A 92 3.82 9.44 17.18
N PRO A 93 4.95 10.04 17.59
CA PRO A 93 5.45 9.96 18.96
C PRO A 93 4.44 10.51 19.98
N GLY A 94 3.98 9.67 20.90
CA GLY A 94 3.02 10.02 21.95
C GLY A 94 1.57 10.25 21.47
N LYS A 95 1.26 9.97 20.21
CA LYS A 95 -0.10 10.09 19.65
C LYS A 95 -0.93 8.82 19.93
N ALA A 96 -2.18 8.79 19.46
CA ALA A 96 -3.10 7.67 19.68
C ALA A 96 -2.53 6.33 19.18
N ILE A 97 -1.90 6.35 18.01
CA ILE A 97 -1.04 5.26 17.50
C ILE A 97 0.40 5.71 17.72
N ASP A 98 0.92 5.38 18.91
CA ASP A 98 2.21 5.86 19.40
C ASP A 98 3.40 5.14 18.76
N THR A 99 4.14 5.83 17.88
CA THR A 99 5.30 5.26 17.19
C THR A 99 6.54 5.13 18.08
N ASN A 100 6.51 5.61 19.33
CA ASN A 100 7.54 5.25 20.33
C ASN A 100 7.34 3.83 20.88
N ARG A 101 6.17 3.23 20.64
CA ARG A 101 5.77 1.93 21.18
C ARG A 101 5.51 0.90 20.08
N PHE A 102 4.92 1.34 18.98
CA PHE A 102 4.45 0.47 17.92
C PHE A 102 5.24 0.68 16.62
N PHE A 103 5.43 -0.42 15.91
CA PHE A 103 5.87 -0.40 14.53
C PHE A 103 4.63 -0.34 13.62
N VAL A 104 4.38 0.82 13.04
CA VAL A 104 3.17 1.08 12.24
C VAL A 104 3.49 0.86 10.78
N VAL A 105 2.64 0.11 10.06
CA VAL A 105 2.78 -0.18 8.64
C VAL A 105 1.53 0.29 7.91
N CYS A 106 1.68 0.97 6.78
CA CYS A 106 0.56 1.28 5.88
C CYS A 106 0.94 0.92 4.44
N THR A 107 0.13 0.12 3.77
CA THR A 107 0.31 -0.26 2.37
C THR A 107 -0.64 0.55 1.49
N ASN A 108 -0.21 0.97 0.31
CA ASN A 108 -1.14 1.36 -0.73
C ASN A 108 -1.80 0.09 -1.34
N VAL A 109 -3.10 0.13 -1.57
CA VAL A 109 -3.87 -1.05 -2.00
C VAL A 109 -3.56 -1.51 -3.42
N LEU A 110 -3.72 -2.82 -3.68
CA LEU A 110 -3.76 -3.38 -5.03
C LEU A 110 -4.89 -2.70 -5.84
N GLY A 111 -4.56 -2.25 -7.05
CA GLY A 111 -5.48 -1.45 -7.86
C GLY A 111 -5.43 0.06 -7.57
N GLY A 112 -4.68 0.50 -6.55
CA GLY A 112 -4.42 1.91 -6.26
C GLY A 112 -3.53 2.60 -7.30
N CYS A 113 -3.18 3.86 -7.04
CA CYS A 113 -2.42 4.68 -8.01
C CYS A 113 -1.12 5.30 -7.46
N GLN A 114 -0.79 5.08 -6.19
CA GLN A 114 0.39 5.63 -5.51
C GLN A 114 1.44 4.54 -5.25
N GLY A 115 1.97 3.92 -6.31
CA GLY A 115 3.10 2.98 -6.23
C GLY A 115 2.78 1.48 -6.26
N THR A 116 1.65 1.04 -5.69
CA THR A 116 1.20 -0.35 -5.80
C THR A 116 0.67 -0.64 -7.19
N THR A 117 0.85 -1.88 -7.67
CA THR A 117 0.34 -2.33 -8.97
C THR A 117 -1.15 -2.01 -9.14
N GLY A 118 -1.45 -1.25 -10.18
CA GLY A 118 -2.79 -0.79 -10.51
C GLY A 118 -2.95 -0.48 -12.00
N PRO A 119 -4.07 0.12 -12.41
CA PRO A 119 -4.34 0.40 -13.83
C PRO A 119 -3.30 1.28 -14.52
N SER A 120 -2.59 2.15 -13.78
CA SER A 120 -1.52 2.99 -14.33
C SER A 120 -0.19 2.25 -14.49
N SER A 121 -0.03 1.08 -13.85
CA SER A 121 1.20 0.30 -13.94
C SER A 121 1.39 -0.31 -15.32
N THR A 122 2.64 -0.50 -15.71
CA THR A 122 3.01 -1.15 -16.96
C THR A 122 2.60 -2.63 -16.93
N ASN A 123 1.83 -3.05 -17.93
CA ASN A 123 1.54 -4.45 -18.17
C ASN A 123 2.78 -5.13 -18.78
N PRO A 124 3.38 -6.14 -18.12
CA PRO A 124 4.59 -6.81 -18.61
C PRO A 124 4.38 -7.56 -19.92
N GLU A 125 3.13 -7.91 -20.28
CA GLU A 125 2.82 -8.62 -21.53
C GLU A 125 2.74 -7.65 -22.73
N THR A 126 2.46 -6.36 -22.51
CA THR A 126 2.25 -5.39 -23.60
C THR A 126 3.24 -4.22 -23.60
N GLY A 127 3.96 -4.00 -22.49
CA GLY A 127 4.83 -2.83 -22.30
C GLY A 127 4.09 -1.50 -22.18
N ARG A 128 2.75 -1.51 -22.04
CA ARG A 128 1.89 -0.31 -21.92
C ARG A 128 1.14 -0.34 -20.58
N PRO A 129 0.65 0.80 -20.06
CA PRO A 129 -0.22 0.79 -18.89
C PRO A 129 -1.41 -0.15 -19.07
N TYR A 130 -1.82 -0.87 -18.01
CA TYR A 130 -2.98 -1.78 -18.07
C TYR A 130 -4.27 -1.04 -18.49
N GLY A 131 -4.53 0.13 -17.91
CA GLY A 131 -5.76 0.89 -18.18
C GLY A 131 -7.01 0.05 -17.92
N SER A 132 -7.93 0.02 -18.89
CA SER A 132 -9.17 -0.77 -18.82
C SER A 132 -8.95 -2.28 -18.86
N SER A 133 -7.73 -2.76 -19.16
CA SER A 133 -7.40 -4.20 -19.11
C SER A 133 -6.97 -4.65 -17.72
N PHE A 134 -6.90 -3.76 -16.73
CA PHE A 134 -6.58 -4.15 -15.36
C PHE A 134 -7.73 -5.02 -14.81
N PRO A 135 -7.45 -6.19 -14.22
CA PRO A 135 -8.50 -7.08 -13.72
C PRO A 135 -9.24 -6.46 -12.54
N VAL A 136 -10.45 -6.96 -12.28
CA VAL A 136 -11.21 -6.60 -11.09
C VAL A 136 -10.48 -7.13 -9.85
N VAL A 137 -10.33 -6.27 -8.83
CA VAL A 137 -9.68 -6.58 -7.56
C VAL A 137 -10.70 -6.49 -6.44
N THR A 138 -10.62 -7.41 -5.48
CA THR A 138 -11.50 -7.42 -4.31
C THR A 138 -10.76 -7.01 -3.03
N ILE A 139 -11.50 -6.81 -1.93
CA ILE A 139 -10.90 -6.55 -0.61
C ILE A 139 -10.02 -7.73 -0.17
N ARG A 140 -10.43 -8.98 -0.46
CA ARG A 140 -9.63 -10.18 -0.20
C ARG A 140 -8.30 -10.18 -0.94
N ASP A 141 -8.29 -9.75 -2.19
CA ASP A 141 -7.05 -9.61 -2.96
C ASP A 141 -6.12 -8.54 -2.36
N ILE A 142 -6.67 -7.40 -1.94
CA ILE A 142 -5.93 -6.35 -1.22
C ILE A 142 -5.31 -6.91 0.06
N VAL A 143 -6.08 -7.59 0.91
CA VAL A 143 -5.59 -8.17 2.17
C VAL A 143 -4.50 -9.22 1.93
N ARG A 144 -4.63 -10.05 0.88
CA ARG A 144 -3.56 -10.98 0.50
C ARG A 144 -2.27 -10.29 0.09
N THR A 145 -2.35 -9.10 -0.53
CA THR A 145 -1.14 -8.32 -0.81
C THR A 145 -0.50 -7.71 0.43
N GLN A 146 -1.30 -7.33 1.43
CA GLN A 146 -0.81 -6.87 2.73
C GLN A 146 -0.11 -7.99 3.51
N ALA A 147 -0.62 -9.22 3.44
CA ALA A 147 0.03 -10.39 4.04
C ALA A 147 1.44 -10.63 3.49
N ALA A 148 1.66 -10.45 2.18
CA ALA A 148 2.99 -10.55 1.60
C ALA A 148 3.95 -9.45 2.09
N VAL A 149 3.44 -8.25 2.40
CA VAL A 149 4.25 -7.20 3.06
C VAL A 149 4.57 -7.59 4.51
N ALA A 150 3.63 -8.23 5.22
CA ALA A 150 3.88 -8.77 6.56
C ALA A 150 5.02 -9.80 6.54
N ASP A 151 4.99 -10.74 5.59
CA ASP A 151 6.02 -11.75 5.40
C ASP A 151 7.40 -11.12 5.15
N GLU A 152 7.49 -10.13 4.26
CA GLU A 152 8.73 -9.40 3.97
C GLU A 152 9.29 -8.66 5.20
N LEU A 153 8.40 -8.13 6.05
CA LEU A 153 8.78 -7.42 7.27
C LEU A 153 9.06 -8.35 8.45
N GLY A 154 8.89 -9.67 8.29
CA GLY A 154 9.03 -10.64 9.38
C GLY A 154 7.91 -10.55 10.43
N VAL A 155 6.76 -10.00 10.07
CA VAL A 155 5.60 -9.85 10.97
C VAL A 155 4.66 -11.03 10.78
N ALA A 156 4.79 -12.05 11.63
CA ALA A 156 3.92 -13.23 11.59
C ALA A 156 2.50 -12.95 12.11
N LYS A 157 2.33 -11.93 12.96
CA LYS A 157 1.04 -11.53 13.52
C LYS A 157 1.01 -10.03 13.79
N TRP A 158 -0.02 -9.37 13.27
CA TRP A 158 -0.32 -7.99 13.64
C TRP A 158 -0.83 -7.90 15.08
N LEU A 159 -0.25 -7.01 15.87
CA LEU A 159 -0.80 -6.62 17.18
C LEU A 159 -2.23 -6.09 17.01
N SER A 160 -2.44 -5.29 15.96
CA SER A 160 -3.74 -4.72 15.60
C SER A 160 -3.79 -4.38 14.12
N VAL A 161 -4.99 -4.42 13.55
CA VAL A 161 -5.29 -3.92 12.20
C VAL A 161 -6.37 -2.85 12.35
N VAL A 162 -6.13 -1.65 11.82
CA VAL A 162 -7.02 -0.49 12.00
C VAL A 162 -7.27 0.24 10.68
N GLY A 163 -8.49 0.71 10.48
CA GLY A 163 -8.88 1.40 9.26
C GLY A 163 -10.35 1.79 9.25
N GLY A 164 -10.69 2.85 8.53
CA GLY A 164 -12.07 3.35 8.37
C GLY A 164 -12.56 3.30 6.93
N SER A 165 -13.88 3.26 6.71
CA SER A 165 -14.49 3.18 5.36
C SER A 165 -14.00 1.92 4.60
N MET A 166 -13.45 2.05 3.38
CA MET A 166 -12.80 0.94 2.68
C MET A 166 -11.65 0.31 3.49
N GLY A 167 -10.98 1.09 4.35
CA GLY A 167 -10.02 0.58 5.32
C GLY A 167 -10.66 -0.36 6.35
N GLY A 168 -11.88 -0.07 6.77
CA GLY A 168 -12.65 -0.94 7.67
C GLY A 168 -13.09 -2.25 7.00
N MET A 169 -13.37 -2.22 5.69
CA MET A 169 -13.63 -3.44 4.93
C MET A 169 -12.41 -4.36 4.93
N GLN A 170 -11.21 -3.80 4.76
CA GLN A 170 -9.94 -4.55 4.84
C GLN A 170 -9.71 -5.13 6.25
N VAL A 171 -9.99 -4.35 7.30
CA VAL A 171 -9.89 -4.81 8.71
C VAL A 171 -10.79 -6.03 8.96
N LEU A 172 -12.04 -5.99 8.51
CA LEU A 172 -12.97 -7.11 8.67
C LEU A 172 -12.52 -8.34 7.86
N GLU A 173 -12.03 -8.14 6.64
CA GLU A 173 -11.52 -9.22 5.80
C GLU A 173 -10.27 -9.88 6.43
N TRP A 174 -9.36 -9.11 7.05
CA TRP A 174 -8.26 -9.65 7.84
C TRP A 174 -8.74 -10.60 8.93
N GLY A 175 -9.74 -10.20 9.71
CA GLY A 175 -10.30 -11.03 10.80
C GLY A 175 -11.07 -12.27 10.33
N ILE A 176 -11.41 -12.37 9.05
CA ILE A 176 -12.00 -13.57 8.45
C ILE A 176 -10.91 -14.51 7.91
N MET A 177 -9.81 -13.95 7.40
CA MET A 177 -8.79 -14.71 6.68
C MET A 177 -7.65 -15.26 7.55
N PHE A 178 -7.31 -14.60 8.66
CA PHE A 178 -6.14 -14.87 9.48
C PHE A 178 -6.47 -14.81 10.98
#